data_AF-A0A924C6G5-F1
#
_entry.id   AF-A0A924C6G5-F1
#
_cell.length_a   1.000
_cell.length_b   1.000
_cell.length_c   1.000
_cell.angle_alpha   90.00
_cell.angle_beta   90.00
_cell.angle_gamma   90.00
#
_symmetry.space_group_name_H-M   'P 1'
#
loop_
_entity.id
_entity.type
_entity.pdbx_description
1 polymer ?
#
loop_
_entity_poly.entity_id
_entity_poly.type
_entity_poly.pdbx_seq_one_letter_code
_entity_poly.pdbx_strand_id
1 'polypeptide(L)' 'MTQFNQSLVWFRRDLRCFDHAALYHALKQSRTVYCAFIF' A
#
# COMPACT_ATOMS: atom_id res chain seq x y z
N MET A 1 -2.92 -16.72 0.30
CA MET A 1 -1.67 -16.72 1.08
C MET A 1 -1.02 -15.36 0.92
N THR A 2 -0.76 -14.65 2.01
CA THR A 2 0.01 -13.38 1.98
C THR A 2 1.47 -13.69 1.64
N GLN A 3 2.01 -13.09 0.59
CA GLN A 3 3.39 -13.26 0.12
C GLN A 3 4.40 -12.51 0.99
N PHE A 4 4.00 -11.36 1.55
CA PHE A 4 4.85 -10.49 2.35
C PHE A 4 4.29 -10.33 3.76
N ASN A 5 5.17 -10.19 4.76
CA ASN A 5 4.72 -9.91 6.13
C ASN A 5 4.32 -8.43 6.28
N GLN A 6 5.07 -7.53 5.64
CA GLN A 6 4.87 -6.09 5.72
C GLN A 6 5.15 -5.47 4.33
N SER A 7 4.35 -4.46 3.96
CA SER A 7 4.57 -3.65 2.75
C SER A 7 4.40 -2.16 3.06
N LEU A 8 5.15 -1.32 2.35
CA LEU A 8 5.03 0.13 2.41
C LEU A 8 4.39 0.65 1.11
N VAL A 9 3.29 1.40 1.24
CA VAL A 9 2.67 2.15 0.15
C VAL A 9 3.02 3.62 0.35
N TRP A 10 3.86 4.14 -0.54
CA TRP A 10 4.26 5.55 -0.54
C TRP A 10 3.35 6.35 -1.47
N PHE A 11 2.50 7.19 -0.87
CA PHE A 11 1.70 8.16 -1.59
C PHE A 11 2.61 9.30 -2.07
N ARG A 12 2.78 9.43 -3.39
CA ARG A 12 3.67 10.44 -4.01
C ARG A 12 2.92 11.67 -4.51
N ARG A 13 1.77 11.47 -5.16
CA ARG A 13 0.96 12.53 -5.78
C ARG A 13 -0.51 12.39 -5.43
N ASP A 14 -0.99 11.15 -5.38
CA ASP A 14 -2.39 10.82 -5.11
C ASP A 14 -2.57 10.38 -3.65
N LEU A 15 -3.04 11.29 -2.81
CA LEU A 15 -3.46 11.01 -1.43
C LEU A 15 -4.90 10.44 -1.43
N ARG A 16 -5.08 9.26 -2.01
CA ARG A 16 -6.39 8.59 -2.14
C ARG A 16 -6.33 7.12 -1.76
N CYS A 17 -7.40 6.62 -1.16
CA CYS A 17 -7.54 5.21 -0.78
C CYS A 17 -8.45 4.39 -1.72
N PHE A 18 -9.08 5.03 -2.71
CA PHE A 18 -9.87 4.38 -3.75
C PHE A 18 -9.12 4.41 -5.08
N ASP A 19 -9.40 3.43 -5.94
CA ASP A 19 -8.78 3.30 -7.27
C ASP A 19 -7.25 3.44 -7.24
N HIS A 20 -6.61 2.80 -6.24
CA HIS A 20 -5.18 2.90 -6.02
C HIS A 20 -4.52 1.52 -6.19
N ALA A 21 -4.03 1.25 -7.41
CA ALA A 21 -3.47 -0.06 -7.79
C ALA A 21 -2.38 -0.57 -6.81
N ALA A 22 -1.44 0.28 -6.41
CA ALA A 22 -0.38 -0.13 -5.48
C ALA A 22 -0.94 -0.54 -4.10
N LEU A 23 -1.92 0.19 -3.57
CA LEU A 23 -2.58 -0.13 -2.31
C LEU A 23 -3.37 -1.44 -2.43
N TYR A 24 -4.08 -1.64 -3.54
CA TYR A 24 -4.80 -2.90 -3.81
C TYR A 24 -3.87 -4.11 -3.80
N HIS A 25 -2.75 -4.04 -4.52
CA HIS A 25 -1.77 -5.14 -4.55
C HIS A 25 -1.11 -5.35 -3.18
N ALA A 26 -0.75 -4.28 -2.48
CA ALA A 26 -0.16 -4.37 -1.15
C ALA A 26 -1.09 -5.08 -0.16
N LEU A 27 -2.38 -4.71 -0.12
CA LEU A 27 -3.37 -5.34 0.75
C LEU A 27 -3.63 -6.82 0.40
N LYS A 28 -3.58 -7.17 -0.89
CA LYS A 28 -3.79 -8.55 -1.33
C LYS A 28 -2.61 -9.47 -1.02
N GLN A 29 -1.39 -8.92 -1.00
CA GLN A 29 -0.16 -9.69 -0.88
C GLN A 29 0.47 -9.62 0.51
N SER A 30 0.03 -8.73 1.40
CA SER A 30 0.74 -8.47 2.66
C SER A 30 -0.16 -8.65 3.87
N ARG A 31 0.43 -9.12 4.99
CA ARG A 31 -0.27 -9.18 6.28
C ARG A 31 -0.52 -7.79 6.86
N THR A 32 0.45 -6.90 6.74
CA THR A 32 0.37 -5.50 7.20
C THR A 32 0.81 -4.55 6.08
N VAL A 33 0.09 -3.45 5.91
CA VAL A 33 0.41 -2.39 4.95
C VAL A 33 0.57 -1.07 5.70
N TYR A 34 1.73 -0.45 5.53
CA TYR A 34 2.03 0.89 6.04
C TYR A 34 1.82 1.89 4.92
N CYS A 35 1.04 2.93 5.20
CA CYS A 35 0.79 4.02 4.27
C CYS A 35 1.62 5.23 4.70
N ALA A 36 2.52 5.70 3.83
CA ALA A 36 3.38 6.84 4.11
C ALA A 36 3.25 7.91 3.03
N PHE A 37 3.42 9.16 3.45
CA PHE A 37 3.57 10.32 2.58
C PHE A 37 4.79 11.09 3.08
N ILE A 38 5.69 11.47 2.17
CA ILE A 38 6.93 12.18 2.48
C ILE A 38 6.92 13.46 1.65
N PHE A 39 7.01 14.61 2.33
CA PHE A 39 7.12 15.93 1.72
C PHE A 39 8.52 16.18 1.18
#